data_AF-A0A1I6VC23-F1
#
_entry.id   AF-A0A1I6VC23-F1
#
_cell.length_a   1.000
_cell.length_b   1.000
_cell.length_c   1.000
_cell.angle_alpha   90.00
_cell.angle_beta   90.00
_cell.angle_gamma   90.00
#
_symmetry.space_group_name_H-M   'P 1'
#
loop_
_entity.id
_entity.type
_entity.pdbx_description
1 polymer ?
#
loop_
_entity_poly.entity_id
_entity_poly.type
_entity_poly.pdbx_seq_one_letter_code
_entity_poly.pdbx_strand_id
1 'polypeptide(L)'
;MTINFFGLAVVIILGFFIWKNDRTRREMKISYKNDERWKLILIKVNNVTIKFYNSISLLVLLGFFLGTVVDLNIKVTLSNIFLIISLFIMSRNIVEYFAVKYYDKRI
;
A
#
# COMPACT_ATOMS: atom_id res chain seq x y z
N MET A 1 19.45 22.43 -11.69
CA MET A 1 18.20 21.72 -11.32
C MET A 1 18.53 20.24 -11.18
N THR A 2 18.70 19.74 -9.95
CA THR A 2 19.02 18.33 -9.70
C THR A 2 17.71 17.53 -9.68
N ILE A 3 17.54 16.66 -10.67
CA ILE A 3 16.40 15.74 -10.72
C ILE A 3 16.55 14.71 -9.59
N ASN A 4 15.55 14.60 -8.71
CA ASN A 4 15.53 13.57 -7.67
C ASN A 4 15.16 12.21 -8.28
N PHE A 5 16.16 11.49 -8.79
CA PHE A 5 15.99 10.18 -9.42
C PHE A 5 15.29 9.16 -8.50
N PHE A 6 15.50 9.24 -7.19
CA PHE A 6 14.82 8.37 -6.23
C PHE A 6 13.30 8.64 -6.20
N GLY A 7 12.90 9.91 -6.13
CA GLY A 7 11.49 10.29 -6.18
C GLY A 7 10.82 9.84 -7.48
N LEU A 8 11.51 9.98 -8.62
CA LEU A 8 11.02 9.50 -9.91
C LEU A 8 10.83 7.97 -9.93
N ALA A 9 11.80 7.22 -9.43
CA ALA A 9 11.69 5.77 -9.35
C ALA A 9 10.49 5.33 -8.50
N VAL A 10 10.27 5.99 -7.35
CA VAL A 10 9.10 5.73 -6.49
C VAL A 10 7.80 5.99 -7.25
N VAL A 11 7.68 7.12 -7.95
CA VAL A 11 6.47 7.44 -8.74
C VAL A 11 6.21 6.40 -9.82
N ILE A 12 7.25 5.96 -10.54
CA ILE A 12 7.12 4.94 -11.58
C ILE A 12 6.65 3.60 -10.99
N ILE A 13 7.26 3.16 -9.89
CA ILE A 13 6.91 1.90 -9.23
C ILE A 13 5.48 1.95 -8.70
N LEU A 14 5.11 3.02 -7.99
CA LEU A 14 3.75 3.17 -7.46
C LEU A 14 2.71 3.25 -8.59
N GLY A 15 3.00 4.02 -9.64
CA GLY A 15 2.15 4.13 -10.84
C GLY A 15 1.94 2.77 -11.52
N PHE A 16 3.01 1.98 -11.65
CA PHE A 16 2.93 0.63 -12.18
C PHE A 16 2.02 -0.27 -11.34
N PHE A 17 2.13 -0.25 -10.02
CA PHE A 17 1.29 -1.06 -9.14
C PHE A 17 -0.17 -0.62 -9.11
N ILE A 18 -0.46 0.69 -9.22
CA ILE A 18 -1.83 1.19 -9.38
C ILE A 18 -2.45 0.58 -10.64
N TRP A 19 -1.76 0.74 -11.78
CA TRP A 19 -2.24 0.23 -13.06
C TRP A 19 -2.41 -1.29 -13.04
N LYS A 20 -1.43 -2.00 -12.49
CA LYS A 20 -1.43 -3.47 -12.45
C LYS A 20 -2.49 -4.03 -11.52
N ASN A 21 -2.70 -3.43 -10.34
CA ASN A 21 -3.75 -3.83 -9.41
C ASN A 21 -5.12 -3.65 -10.06
N ASP A 22 -5.39 -2.47 -10.63
CA ASP A 22 -6.65 -2.18 -11.28
C ASP A 22 -6.93 -3.11 -12.48
N ARG A 23 -5.93 -3.33 -13.34
CA ARG A 23 -6.02 -4.29 -14.44
C ARG A 23 -6.37 -5.70 -13.95
N THR A 24 -5.64 -6.18 -12.95
CA THR A 24 -5.85 -7.54 -12.40
C THR A 24 -7.27 -7.67 -11.83
N ARG A 25 -7.76 -6.67 -11.10
CA ARG A 25 -9.13 -6.68 -10.56
C ARG A 25 -10.18 -6.71 -11.66
N ARG A 26 -9.96 -6.01 -12.78
CA ARG A 26 -10.86 -6.03 -13.93
C ARG A 26 -10.88 -7.39 -14.62
N GLU A 27 -9.71 -7.96 -14.92
CA GLU A 27 -9.58 -9.29 -15.53
C GLU A 27 -10.26 -10.37 -14.68
N MET A 28 -10.03 -10.34 -13.36
CA MET A 28 -10.61 -11.28 -12.41
C MET A 28 -12.12 -11.13 -12.28
N LYS A 29 -12.63 -9.88 -12.21
CA LYS A 29 -14.07 -9.63 -12.17
C LYS A 29 -14.80 -10.21 -13.40
N ILE A 30 -14.17 -10.15 -14.58
CA ILE A 30 -14.70 -10.73 -15.82
C ILE A 30 -14.64 -12.25 -15.78
N SER A 31 -13.48 -12.82 -15.42
CA SER A 31 -13.25 -14.27 -15.35
C SER A 31 -14.24 -14.97 -14.41
N TYR A 32 -14.39 -14.42 -13.21
CA TYR A 32 -15.28 -14.95 -12.18
C TYR A 32 -16.74 -14.52 -12.35
N LYS A 33 -17.06 -13.70 -13.37
CA LYS A 33 -18.42 -13.17 -13.62
C LYS A 33 -19.09 -12.57 -12.37
N ASN A 34 -18.28 -11.97 -11.48
CA ASN A 34 -18.73 -11.40 -10.20
C ASN A 34 -19.45 -12.40 -9.26
N ASP A 35 -19.01 -13.65 -9.27
CA ASP A 35 -19.52 -14.73 -8.42
C ASP A 35 -19.19 -14.55 -6.92
N GLU A 36 -19.69 -15.49 -6.11
CA GLU A 36 -19.43 -15.52 -4.67
C GLU A 36 -17.95 -15.73 -4.33
N ARG A 37 -17.20 -16.47 -5.17
CA ARG A 37 -15.77 -16.71 -4.97
C ARG A 37 -14.98 -15.41 -5.07
N TRP A 38 -15.27 -14.59 -6.08
CA TRP A 38 -14.65 -13.29 -6.25
C TRP A 38 -14.95 -12.36 -5.09
N LYS A 39 -16.19 -12.34 -4.60
CA LYS A 39 -16.55 -11.56 -3.39
C LYS A 39 -15.78 -12.04 -2.15
N LEU A 40 -15.64 -13.36 -1.98
CA LEU A 40 -14.91 -13.94 -0.85
C LEU A 40 -13.41 -13.59 -0.92
N ILE A 41 -12.80 -13.66 -2.11
CA ILE A 41 -11.42 -13.21 -2.34
C ILE A 41 -11.28 -11.74 -1.94
N LEU A 42 -12.16 -10.86 -2.41
CA LEU A 42 -12.11 -9.43 -2.09
C LEU A 42 -12.24 -9.15 -0.59
N ILE A 43 -13.10 -9.88 0.12
CA ILE A 43 -13.24 -9.75 1.58
C ILE A 43 -11.93 -10.13 2.29
N LYS A 44 -11.32 -11.25 1.91
CA LYS A 44 -10.03 -11.68 2.50
C LYS A 44 -8.90 -10.70 2.19
N VAL A 45 -8.84 -10.21 0.96
CA VAL A 45 -7.88 -9.17 0.54
C VAL A 45 -8.05 -7.91 1.38
N ASN A 46 -9.28 -7.42 1.53
CA ASN A 46 -9.55 -6.22 2.32
C ASN A 46 -9.13 -6.41 3.79
N ASN A 47 -9.37 -7.58 4.37
CA ASN A 47 -8.93 -7.90 5.73
C ASN A 47 -7.39 -7.88 5.87
N VAL A 48 -6.66 -8.41 4.88
CA VAL A 48 -5.19 -8.33 4.85
C VAL A 48 -4.72 -6.88 4.76
N THR A 49 -5.32 -6.08 3.89
CA THR A 49 -5.00 -4.65 3.74
C THR A 49 -5.24 -3.88 5.04
N ILE A 50 -6.36 -4.12 5.72
CA ILE A 50 -6.66 -3.48 7.02
C ILE A 50 -5.61 -3.87 8.06
N LYS A 51 -5.26 -5.16 8.18
CA LYS A 51 -4.23 -5.63 9.11
C LYS A 51 -2.86 -5.00 8.84
N PHE A 52 -2.51 -4.85 7.57
CA PHE A 52 -1.28 -4.18 7.16
C PHE A 52 -1.27 -2.71 7.62
N TYR A 53 -2.34 -1.97 7.37
CA TYR A 53 -2.44 -0.58 7.80
C TYR A 53 -2.45 -0.42 9.31
N ASN A 54 -3.18 -1.28 10.04
CA ASN A 54 -3.16 -1.27 11.51
C ASN A 54 -1.75 -1.50 12.05
N SER A 55 -0.97 -2.38 11.41
CA SER A 55 0.42 -2.64 11.80
C SER A 55 1.31 -1.41 11.57
N ILE A 56 1.15 -0.72 10.44
CA ILE A 56 1.89 0.53 10.19
C ILE A 56 1.46 1.63 11.18
N SER A 57 0.16 1.78 11.42
CA SER A 57 -0.35 2.76 12.39
C SER A 57 0.22 2.52 13.78
N LEU A 58 0.34 1.27 14.21
CA LEU A 58 0.99 0.92 15.47
C LEU A 58 2.48 1.34 15.49
N LEU A 59 3.21 1.09 14.40
CA LEU A 59 4.61 1.53 14.28
C LEU A 59 4.75 3.05 14.34
N VAL A 60 3.85 3.79 13.69
CA VAL A 60 3.82 5.26 13.75
C VAL A 60 3.54 5.75 15.17
N LEU A 61 2.60 5.12 15.89
CA LEU A 61 2.31 5.44 17.29
C LEU A 61 3.50 5.18 18.22
N LEU A 62 4.19 4.04 18.02
CA LEU A 62 5.41 3.73 18.78
C LEU A 62 6.53 4.73 18.51
N GLY A 63 6.73 5.10 17.24
CA GLY A 63 7.71 6.12 16.87
C GLY A 63 7.38 7.49 17.48
N PHE A 64 6.10 7.87 17.48
CA PHE A 64 5.64 9.09 18.13
C PHE A 64 5.91 9.07 19.64
N PHE A 65 5.52 7.99 20.32
CA PHE A 65 5.76 7.83 21.76
C PHE A 65 7.24 7.92 22.11
N LEU A 66 8.11 7.20 21.40
CA LEU A 66 9.56 7.27 21.59
C LEU A 66 10.10 8.69 21.37
N GLY A 67 9.60 9.39 20.34
CA GLY A 67 9.96 10.78 20.09
C GLY A 67 9.63 11.73 21.25
N THR A 68 8.49 11.50 21.91
CA THR A 68 8.08 12.28 23.09
C THR A 68 8.84 11.94 24.37
N VAL A 69 9.40 10.73 24.48
CA VAL A 69 10.12 10.29 25.69
C VAL A 69 11.60 10.67 25.66
N VAL A 70 12.22 10.71 24.47
CA VAL A 70 13.68 10.90 24.31
C VAL A 70 14.02 12.28 23.72
N ASP A 71 13.06 13.22 23.67
CA ASP A 71 13.21 14.56 23.09
C ASP A 71 13.87 14.55 21.70
N LEU A 72 13.40 13.65 20.82
CA LEU A 72 13.93 13.52 19.47
C LEU A 72 13.53 14.73 18.62
N ASN A 73 14.48 15.62 18.33
CA ASN A 73 14.25 16.79 17.51
C ASN A 73 14.75 16.58 16.07
N ILE A 74 13.88 16.02 15.21
CA ILE A 74 14.21 15.65 13.82
C ILE A 74 13.69 16.73 12.86
N LYS A 75 14.59 17.31 12.07
CA LYS A 75 14.21 18.22 10.97
C LYS A 75 13.98 17.41 9.69
N VAL A 76 12.76 17.46 9.16
CA VAL A 76 12.37 16.76 7.93
C VAL A 76 12.00 17.76 6.86
N THR A 77 12.49 17.56 5.64
CA THR A 77 12.09 18.38 4.49
C THR A 77 10.67 18.06 4.05
N LEU A 78 9.93 19.07 3.59
CA LEU A 78 8.53 18.89 3.15
C LEU A 78 8.39 17.86 2.02
N SER A 79 9.38 17.78 1.12
CA SER A 79 9.43 16.77 0.06
C SER A 79 9.46 15.34 0.59
N ASN A 80 10.20 15.09 1.66
CA ASN A 80 10.27 13.77 2.29
C ASN A 80 8.96 13.41 2.99
N ILE A 81 8.26 14.38 3.57
CA ILE A 81 6.93 14.19 4.15
C ILE A 81 5.94 13.73 3.07
N PHE A 82 5.87 14.44 1.94
CA PHE A 82 5.00 14.06 0.83
C PHE A 82 5.36 12.69 0.22
N LEU A 83 6.65 12.35 0.17
CA LEU A 83 7.10 11.05 -0.28
C LEU A 83 6.62 9.94 0.67
N ILE A 84 6.77 10.11 1.98
CA ILE A 84 6.31 9.14 2.98
C ILE A 84 4.80 8.96 2.92
N ILE A 85 4.04 10.06 2.84
CA ILE A 85 2.57 10.01 2.72
C ILE A 85 2.17 9.27 1.44
N SER A 86 2.84 9.55 0.32
CA SER A 86 2.59 8.89 -0.95
C SER A 86 2.86 7.39 -0.88
N LEU A 87 3.98 6.98 -0.27
CA LEU A 87 4.28 5.57 -0.01
C LEU A 87 3.23 4.92 0.88
N PHE A 88 2.82 5.58 1.96
CA PHE A 88 1.81 5.07 2.88
C PHE A 88 0.47 4.83 2.16
N ILE A 89 -0.05 5.82 1.43
CA ILE A 89 -1.33 5.71 0.73
C ILE A 89 -1.24 4.66 -0.40
N MET A 90 -0.17 4.67 -1.16
CA MET A 90 -0.07 3.83 -2.37
C MET A 90 0.38 2.40 -2.08
N SER A 91 0.97 2.14 -0.92
CA SER A 91 1.30 0.78 -0.48
C SER A 91 0.08 -0.16 -0.48
N ARG A 92 -1.14 0.38 -0.31
CA ARG A 92 -2.41 -0.34 -0.50
C ARG A 92 -2.44 -1.14 -1.79
N ASN A 93 -2.11 -0.52 -2.92
CA ASN A 93 -2.22 -1.15 -4.24
C ASN A 93 -1.26 -2.34 -4.39
N ILE A 94 -0.09 -2.24 -3.76
CA ILE A 94 0.91 -3.30 -3.74
C ILE A 94 0.39 -4.48 -2.91
N VAL A 95 -0.07 -4.21 -1.69
CA VAL A 95 -0.58 -5.22 -0.77
C VAL A 95 -1.82 -5.91 -1.34
N GLU A 96 -2.78 -5.14 -1.85
CA GLU A 96 -3.98 -5.68 -2.49
C GLU A 96 -3.62 -6.56 -3.70
N TYR A 97 -2.71 -6.11 -4.57
CA TYR A 97 -2.29 -6.89 -5.74
C TYR A 97 -1.75 -8.27 -5.36
N PHE A 98 -0.84 -8.32 -4.38
CA PHE A 98 -0.27 -9.59 -3.91
C PHE A 98 -1.30 -10.46 -3.18
N ALA A 99 -2.16 -9.85 -2.36
CA ALA A 99 -3.21 -10.57 -1.65
C ALA A 99 -4.22 -11.19 -2.63
N VAL A 100 -4.65 -10.47 -3.67
CA VAL A 100 -5.54 -11.00 -4.72
C VAL A 100 -4.90 -12.22 -5.37
N LYS A 101 -3.66 -12.10 -5.82
CA LYS A 101 -2.94 -13.19 -6.50
C LYS A 101 -2.73 -14.41 -5.58
N TYR A 102 -2.54 -14.18 -4.28
CA TYR A 102 -2.40 -15.25 -3.30
C TYR A 102 -3.71 -16.00 -3.06
N TYR A 103 -4.81 -15.27 -2.88
CA TYR A 103 -6.12 -15.87 -2.59
C TYR A 103 -6.76 -16.51 -3.82
N ASP A 104 -6.55 -15.95 -5.00
CA ASP A 104 -6.94 -16.55 -6.28
C ASP A 104 -6.34 -17.95 -6.48
N LYS A 105 -5.08 -18.14 -6.09
CA LYS A 105 -4.43 -19.46 -6.18
C LYS A 105 -4.90 -20.47 -5.13
N ARG A 106 -5.62 -20.04 -4.10
CA ARG A 106 -5.95 -20.86 -2.92
C ARG A 106 -7.43 -21.17 -2.77
N ILE A 107 -8.32 -20.50 -3.51
CA ILE A 107 -9.78 -20.61 -3.43
C ILE A 107 -10.30 -21.06 -4.78
#